data_AF-A0A7Y7BJ04-F1
#
_entry.id   AF-A0A7Y7BJ04-F1
#
_cell.length_a   1.000
_cell.length_b   1.000
_cell.length_c   1.000
_cell.angle_alpha   90.00
_cell.angle_beta   90.00
_cell.angle_gamma   90.00
#
_symmetry.space_group_name_H-M   'P 1'
#
loop_
_entity.id
_entity.type
_entity.pdbx_description
1 polymer ?
#
loop_
_entity_poly.entity_id
_entity_poly.type
_entity_poly.pdbx_seq_one_letter_code
_entity_poly.pdbx_strand_id
1 'polypeptide(L)'
;MADHKHTNRLIEASSPYLLQHAHNPVDWFPWGEEALEQAKKENKPIIVSIGYSACHWCHVMERESFENEDIADIMNEHFVCIKVDREERPDVDQVYMEAVHAMGLQGGWPLNVFLLPDQRPFYGGTYFPAKGWAQLCMQVNRAFNEQFDELAKSADGFMNTLGRSEVEKYGLVGQGNEFKKEAVHEMYLKFAENFDLQKGGNNRAPKFPMPVVYEFLLKEAHINQNEEALEHVKRTLDHIALGGIYDQLGGGFTRYSTDMDWFVPHFEKMLYDNGQLVSLYAHTYQTTKKELYKEIVYHTIDWLEREMTSSEGGFYSALDADSEGEEGRFYLWTVQEFLDLLGPDAELMLDYYNITSGNWEPGKNIPFRSGSDEEFAKTNGL
;
A
#
# COMPACT_ATOMS: atom_id res chain seq x y z
N MET A 1 33.88 5.47 -8.30
CA MET A 1 32.62 5.00 -8.90
C MET A 1 32.63 3.50 -8.76
N ALA A 2 31.57 2.91 -8.20
CA ALA A 2 31.49 1.46 -8.08
C ALA A 2 31.51 0.85 -9.49
N ASP A 3 32.25 -0.24 -9.67
CA ASP A 3 32.32 -0.96 -10.94
C ASP A 3 31.10 -1.88 -11.01
N HIS A 4 30.08 -1.49 -11.77
CA HIS A 4 28.85 -2.25 -11.91
C HIS A 4 29.00 -3.24 -13.07
N LYS A 5 28.78 -4.55 -12.80
CA LYS A 5 28.91 -5.62 -13.80
C LYS A 5 27.90 -5.49 -14.95
N HIS A 6 26.71 -4.98 -14.64
CA HIS A 6 25.61 -4.79 -15.58
C HIS A 6 25.10 -3.35 -15.52
N THR A 7 24.61 -2.85 -16.65
CA THR A 7 23.88 -1.58 -16.72
C THR A 7 22.86 -1.69 -17.85
N ASN A 8 21.59 -1.46 -17.53
CA ASN A 8 20.48 -1.51 -18.47
C ASN A 8 19.96 -0.08 -18.75
N ARG A 9 18.85 0.03 -19.50
CA ARG A 9 18.31 1.31 -19.99
C ARG A 9 17.75 2.21 -18.89
N LEU A 10 17.45 1.67 -17.70
CA LEU A 10 16.91 2.47 -16.61
C LEU A 10 17.91 3.47 -16.03
N ILE A 11 19.20 3.41 -16.40
CA ILE A 11 20.20 4.41 -15.98
C ILE A 11 19.88 5.83 -16.47
N GLU A 12 19.05 5.95 -17.51
CA GLU A 12 18.58 7.23 -18.07
C GLU A 12 17.23 7.68 -17.47
N ALA A 13 16.67 6.94 -16.50
CA ALA A 13 15.39 7.28 -15.88
C ALA A 13 15.53 8.45 -14.89
N SER A 14 14.45 9.22 -14.72
CA SER A 14 14.32 10.23 -13.66
C SER A 14 13.94 9.63 -12.32
N SER A 15 13.11 8.58 -12.34
CA SER A 15 12.62 7.92 -11.14
C SER A 15 13.77 7.32 -10.32
N PRO A 16 13.91 7.70 -9.04
CA PRO A 16 14.85 7.04 -8.13
C PRO A 16 14.59 5.53 -8.02
N TYR A 17 13.33 5.11 -8.06
CA TYR A 17 12.95 3.70 -8.04
C TYR A 17 13.47 2.94 -9.27
N LEU A 18 13.31 3.51 -10.47
CA LEU A 18 13.85 2.88 -11.68
C LEU A 18 15.38 2.85 -11.69
N LEU A 19 16.02 3.91 -11.20
CA LEU A 19 17.48 4.00 -11.10
C LEU A 19 18.07 2.95 -10.15
N GLN A 20 17.36 2.54 -9.09
CA GLN A 20 17.77 1.43 -8.22
C GLN A 20 17.95 0.13 -9.01
N HIS A 21 17.11 -0.10 -10.02
CA HIS A 21 17.15 -1.30 -10.87
C HIS A 21 18.09 -1.18 -12.08
N ALA A 22 18.77 -0.04 -12.27
CA ALA A 22 19.60 0.24 -13.46
C ALA A 22 20.80 -0.69 -13.63
N HIS A 23 21.24 -1.31 -12.53
CA HIS A 23 22.40 -2.21 -12.51
C HIS A 23 22.03 -3.69 -12.33
N ASN A 24 20.74 -4.02 -12.38
CA ASN A 24 20.28 -5.41 -12.35
C ASN A 24 20.71 -6.14 -13.65
N PRO A 25 21.04 -7.45 -13.56
CA PRO A 25 21.35 -8.28 -14.73
C PRO A 25 20.15 -8.45 -15.68
N VAL A 26 18.92 -8.25 -15.21
CA VAL A 26 17.74 -8.18 -16.08
C VAL A 26 17.86 -6.97 -17.00
N ASP A 27 17.68 -7.16 -18.31
CA ASP A 27 17.70 -6.09 -19.31
C ASP A 27 16.39 -5.31 -19.29
N TRP A 28 16.23 -4.51 -18.23
CA TRP A 28 15.04 -3.70 -18.03
C TRP A 28 14.94 -2.56 -19.05
N PHE A 29 13.74 -2.40 -19.60
CA PHE A 29 13.29 -1.20 -20.28
C PHE A 29 12.40 -0.37 -19.36
N PRO A 30 12.42 0.97 -19.47
CA PRO A 30 11.31 1.77 -18.98
C PRO A 30 10.05 1.52 -19.83
N TRP A 31 8.88 1.83 -19.31
CA TRP A 31 7.65 1.79 -20.12
C TRP A 31 7.71 2.82 -21.25
N GLY A 32 7.66 2.35 -22.51
CA GLY A 32 7.71 3.24 -23.67
C GLY A 32 7.68 2.50 -25.01
N GLU A 33 7.61 3.26 -26.11
CA GLU A 33 7.50 2.71 -27.46
C GLU A 33 8.63 1.74 -27.82
N GLU A 34 9.87 2.02 -27.39
CA GLU A 34 11.04 1.16 -27.69
C GLU A 34 10.83 -0.29 -27.23
N ALA A 35 10.43 -0.50 -25.98
CA ALA A 35 10.19 -1.83 -25.43
C ALA A 35 9.03 -2.54 -26.13
N LEU A 36 7.96 -1.79 -26.40
CA LEU A 36 6.73 -2.30 -27.00
C LEU A 36 6.93 -2.70 -28.47
N GLU A 37 7.75 -1.94 -29.21
CA GLU A 37 8.14 -2.29 -30.58
C GLU A 37 9.11 -3.48 -30.59
N GLN A 38 10.04 -3.54 -29.65
CA GLN A 38 10.96 -4.67 -29.52
C GLN A 38 10.21 -5.98 -29.29
N ALA A 39 9.22 -5.98 -28.39
CA ALA A 39 8.39 -7.17 -28.12
C ALA A 39 7.67 -7.67 -29.38
N LYS A 40 7.11 -6.75 -30.17
CA LYS A 40 6.45 -7.07 -31.45
C LYS A 40 7.44 -7.60 -32.49
N LYS A 41 8.62 -6.97 -32.60
CA LYS A 41 9.64 -7.34 -33.58
C LYS A 41 10.26 -8.71 -33.28
N GLU A 42 10.52 -9.00 -32.01
CA GLU A 42 11.07 -10.29 -31.57
C GLU A 42 9.99 -11.37 -31.40
N ASN A 43 8.71 -10.99 -31.43
CA ASN A 43 7.59 -11.84 -31.09
C ASN A 43 7.77 -12.53 -29.73
N LYS A 44 8.17 -11.75 -28.72
CA LYS A 44 8.35 -12.21 -27.34
C LYS A 44 7.24 -11.68 -26.44
N PRO A 45 6.78 -12.49 -25.45
CA PRO A 45 5.93 -11.97 -24.39
C PRO A 45 6.66 -10.87 -23.59
N ILE A 46 5.88 -10.02 -22.96
CA ILE A 46 6.38 -8.91 -22.12
C ILE A 46 6.17 -9.29 -20.66
N ILE A 47 7.18 -9.03 -19.82
CA ILE A 47 7.00 -8.94 -18.37
C ILE A 47 6.92 -7.47 -18.01
N VAL A 48 5.82 -7.06 -17.39
CA VAL A 48 5.69 -5.73 -16.79
C VAL A 48 5.75 -5.90 -15.28
N SER A 49 6.81 -5.38 -14.67
CA SER A 49 7.00 -5.37 -13.21
C SER A 49 6.83 -3.95 -12.67
N ILE A 50 5.72 -3.72 -11.97
CA ILE A 50 5.31 -2.43 -11.44
C ILE A 50 5.57 -2.39 -9.93
N GLY A 51 6.22 -1.34 -9.47
CA GLY A 51 6.45 -1.06 -8.05
C GLY A 51 6.67 0.42 -7.82
N TYR A 52 7.19 0.79 -6.66
CA TYR A 52 7.54 2.16 -6.30
C TYR A 52 8.59 2.12 -5.19
N SER A 53 9.25 3.24 -4.94
CA SER A 53 10.44 3.33 -4.08
C SER A 53 10.23 2.81 -2.65
N ALA A 54 9.10 3.11 -2.02
CA ALA A 54 8.78 2.75 -0.64
C ALA A 54 8.24 1.31 -0.45
N CYS A 55 8.27 0.48 -1.49
CA CYS A 55 7.62 -0.83 -1.50
C CYS A 55 8.55 -1.94 -0.95
N HIS A 56 8.34 -2.36 0.29
CA HIS A 56 9.14 -3.43 0.91
C HIS A 56 9.20 -4.72 0.08
N TRP A 57 8.05 -5.27 -0.34
CA TRP A 57 8.02 -6.51 -1.13
C TRP A 57 8.65 -6.36 -2.51
N CYS A 58 8.74 -5.13 -3.05
CA CYS A 58 9.43 -4.86 -4.30
C CYS A 58 10.95 -5.01 -4.10
N HIS A 59 11.49 -4.47 -3.01
CA HIS A 59 12.90 -4.63 -2.61
C HIS A 59 13.25 -6.08 -2.31
N VAL A 60 12.36 -6.81 -1.63
CA VAL A 60 12.55 -8.25 -1.39
C VAL A 60 12.63 -9.01 -2.71
N MET A 61 11.69 -8.78 -3.63
CA MET A 61 11.68 -9.48 -4.92
C MET A 61 12.88 -9.12 -5.80
N GLU A 62 13.35 -7.87 -5.75
CA GLU A 62 14.58 -7.46 -6.41
C GLU A 62 15.78 -8.28 -5.93
N ARG A 63 16.06 -8.23 -4.62
CA ARG A 63 17.23 -8.91 -4.04
C ARG A 63 17.20 -10.42 -4.27
N GLU A 64 16.02 -11.03 -4.15
CA GLU A 64 15.89 -12.48 -4.31
C GLU A 64 15.91 -12.93 -5.78
N SER A 65 15.37 -12.13 -6.70
CA SER A 65 15.07 -12.56 -8.07
C SER A 65 15.74 -11.71 -9.15
N PHE A 66 15.61 -10.38 -9.12
CA PHE A 66 16.06 -9.52 -10.23
C PHE A 66 17.57 -9.25 -10.22
N GLU A 67 18.22 -9.36 -9.07
CA GLU A 67 19.69 -9.32 -8.94
C GLU A 67 20.36 -10.67 -9.26
N ASN A 68 19.59 -11.75 -9.37
CA ASN A 68 20.10 -13.10 -9.60
C ASN A 68 20.37 -13.33 -11.10
N GLU A 69 21.62 -13.60 -11.47
CA GLU A 69 22.02 -13.76 -12.89
C GLU A 69 21.33 -14.94 -13.58
N ASP A 70 21.15 -16.08 -12.91
CA ASP A 70 20.51 -17.26 -13.51
C ASP A 70 19.03 -16.98 -13.83
N ILE A 71 18.35 -16.22 -12.96
CA ILE A 71 16.95 -15.82 -13.16
C ILE A 71 16.86 -14.74 -14.24
N ALA A 72 17.78 -13.78 -14.23
CA ALA A 72 17.85 -12.74 -15.24
C ALA A 72 18.11 -13.30 -16.63
N ASP A 73 18.97 -14.31 -16.77
CA ASP A 73 19.21 -14.98 -18.05
C ASP A 73 17.93 -15.63 -18.60
N ILE A 74 17.14 -16.30 -17.75
CA ILE A 74 15.82 -16.85 -18.13
C ILE A 74 14.88 -15.73 -18.60
N MET A 75 14.86 -14.61 -17.88
CA MET A 75 14.01 -13.46 -18.21
C MET A 75 14.42 -12.83 -19.55
N ASN A 76 15.70 -12.53 -19.72
CA ASN A 76 16.26 -11.87 -20.91
C ASN A 76 16.16 -12.74 -22.17
N GLU A 77 16.30 -14.06 -22.02
CA GLU A 77 16.19 -14.99 -23.16
C GLU A 77 14.76 -15.00 -23.74
N HIS A 78 13.75 -14.98 -22.86
CA HIS A 78 12.37 -15.29 -23.25
C HIS A 78 11.41 -14.09 -23.27
N PHE A 79 11.76 -12.98 -22.64
CA PHE A 79 10.85 -11.86 -22.45
C PHE A 79 11.47 -10.52 -22.83
N VAL A 80 10.62 -9.56 -23.20
CA VAL A 80 10.96 -8.15 -23.06
C VAL A 80 10.55 -7.71 -21.66
N CYS A 81 11.53 -7.31 -20.85
CA CYS A 81 11.32 -6.97 -19.44
C CYS A 81 11.15 -5.46 -19.28
N ILE A 82 10.01 -5.03 -18.75
CA ILE A 82 9.67 -3.63 -18.52
C ILE A 82 9.50 -3.37 -17.03
N LYS A 83 10.23 -2.38 -16.51
CA LYS A 83 10.09 -1.88 -15.14
C LYS A 83 9.28 -0.60 -15.15
N VAL A 84 8.30 -0.50 -14.25
CA VAL A 84 7.42 0.67 -14.14
C VAL A 84 7.43 1.19 -12.71
N ASP A 85 7.61 2.50 -12.57
CA ASP A 85 7.33 3.21 -11.34
C ASP A 85 5.85 3.63 -11.34
N ARG A 86 5.10 3.12 -10.37
CA ARG A 86 3.70 3.46 -10.15
C ARG A 86 3.51 4.95 -9.88
N GLU A 87 4.45 5.60 -9.21
CA GLU A 87 4.34 7.02 -8.83
C GLU A 87 4.44 7.92 -10.06
N GLU A 88 5.25 7.54 -11.06
CA GLU A 88 5.32 8.24 -12.34
C GLU A 88 4.22 7.81 -13.32
N ARG A 89 3.79 6.54 -13.29
CA ARG A 89 2.82 5.94 -14.24
C ARG A 89 1.64 5.24 -13.54
N PRO A 90 0.82 5.97 -12.77
CA PRO A 90 -0.36 5.40 -12.10
C PRO A 90 -1.42 4.91 -13.10
N ASP A 91 -1.40 5.42 -14.33
CA ASP A 91 -2.26 4.99 -15.43
C ASP A 91 -1.95 3.55 -15.87
N VAL A 92 -0.66 3.20 -15.96
CA VAL A 92 -0.20 1.85 -16.31
C VAL A 92 -0.48 0.88 -15.16
N ASP A 93 -0.18 1.31 -13.93
CA ASP A 93 -0.48 0.56 -12.71
C ASP A 93 -1.97 0.19 -12.63
N GLN A 94 -2.87 1.15 -12.81
CA GLN A 94 -4.31 0.93 -12.71
C GLN A 94 -4.80 -0.12 -13.72
N VAL A 95 -4.42 0.01 -14.99
CA VAL A 95 -4.86 -0.92 -16.05
C VAL A 95 -4.46 -2.36 -15.71
N TYR A 96 -3.23 -2.57 -15.24
CA TYR A 96 -2.72 -3.90 -14.96
C TYR A 96 -3.17 -4.45 -13.60
N MET A 97 -3.43 -3.58 -12.62
CA MET A 97 -4.08 -3.96 -11.37
C MET A 97 -5.52 -4.44 -11.63
N GLU A 98 -6.27 -3.73 -12.47
CA GLU A 98 -7.61 -4.15 -12.89
C GLU A 98 -7.57 -5.49 -13.63
N ALA A 99 -6.53 -5.74 -14.45
CA ALA A 99 -6.36 -7.01 -15.14
C ALA A 99 -6.19 -8.18 -14.15
N VAL A 100 -5.37 -8.00 -13.12
CA VAL A 100 -5.17 -9.01 -12.06
C VAL A 100 -6.45 -9.23 -11.25
N HIS A 101 -7.21 -8.19 -10.94
CA HIS A 101 -8.53 -8.35 -10.31
C HIS A 101 -9.53 -9.08 -11.21
N ALA A 102 -9.52 -8.82 -12.52
CA ALA A 102 -10.37 -9.53 -13.49
C ALA A 102 -10.00 -11.01 -13.62
N MET A 103 -8.76 -11.39 -13.30
CA MET A 103 -8.31 -12.78 -13.16
C MET A 103 -8.81 -13.46 -11.86
N GLY A 104 -9.50 -12.72 -10.99
CA GLY A 104 -9.96 -13.20 -9.68
C GLY A 104 -8.85 -13.27 -8.64
N LEU A 105 -7.71 -12.63 -8.90
CA LEU A 105 -6.56 -12.58 -7.99
C LEU A 105 -6.63 -11.32 -7.12
N GLN A 106 -5.99 -11.39 -5.95
CA GLN A 106 -5.80 -10.21 -5.11
C GLN A 106 -4.71 -9.31 -5.70
N GLY A 107 -4.99 -8.01 -5.74
CA GLY A 107 -4.02 -6.99 -6.14
C GLY A 107 -3.03 -6.63 -5.04
N GLY A 108 -1.91 -6.00 -5.44
CA GLY A 108 -0.85 -5.56 -4.55
C GLY A 108 0.46 -5.34 -5.31
N TRP A 109 1.51 -4.91 -4.61
CA TRP A 109 2.84 -4.67 -5.18
C TRP A 109 3.91 -5.54 -4.51
N PRO A 110 4.95 -5.99 -5.23
CA PRO A 110 5.22 -5.73 -6.65
C PRO A 110 4.16 -6.40 -7.53
N LEU A 111 3.70 -5.71 -8.56
CA LEU A 111 2.71 -6.21 -9.50
C LEU A 111 3.43 -6.71 -10.74
N ASN A 112 3.36 -8.01 -11.01
CA ASN A 112 4.03 -8.64 -12.14
C ASN A 112 2.99 -9.20 -13.11
N VAL A 113 2.96 -8.67 -14.33
CA VAL A 113 1.97 -9.04 -15.35
C VAL A 113 2.65 -9.48 -16.64
N PHE A 114 2.22 -10.60 -17.19
CA PHE A 114 2.68 -11.14 -18.46
C PHE A 114 1.72 -10.72 -19.57
N LEU A 115 2.28 -10.11 -20.61
CA LEU A 115 1.54 -9.59 -21.75
C LEU A 115 1.95 -10.29 -23.03
N LEU A 116 1.00 -10.38 -23.97
CA LEU A 116 1.32 -10.65 -25.36
C LEU A 116 2.16 -9.48 -25.96
N PRO A 117 2.86 -9.69 -27.08
CA PRO A 117 3.58 -8.62 -27.78
C PRO A 117 2.73 -7.39 -28.13
N ASP A 118 1.41 -7.56 -28.22
CA ASP A 118 0.44 -6.49 -28.46
C ASP A 118 -0.13 -5.84 -27.18
N GLN A 119 0.50 -6.09 -26.04
CA GLN A 119 0.23 -5.52 -24.71
C GLN A 119 -0.99 -6.07 -23.97
N ARG A 120 -1.74 -7.00 -24.56
CA ARG A 120 -2.88 -7.60 -23.87
C ARG A 120 -2.39 -8.50 -22.73
N PRO A 121 -2.85 -8.30 -21.48
CA PRO A 121 -2.46 -9.14 -20.35
C PRO A 121 -3.09 -10.51 -20.45
N PHE A 122 -2.36 -11.58 -20.10
CA PHE A 122 -2.91 -12.94 -20.05
C PHE A 122 -2.67 -13.65 -18.72
N TYR A 123 -1.74 -13.18 -17.90
CA TYR A 123 -1.49 -13.70 -16.55
C TYR A 123 -0.83 -12.62 -15.68
N GLY A 124 -0.98 -12.71 -14.37
CA GLY A 124 -0.29 -11.82 -13.45
C GLY A 124 -0.42 -12.26 -11.99
N GLY A 125 0.26 -11.54 -11.12
CA GLY A 125 0.20 -11.72 -9.68
C GLY A 125 1.07 -10.70 -8.96
N THR A 126 1.21 -10.86 -7.66
CA THR A 126 1.95 -9.93 -6.82
C THR A 126 3.40 -10.41 -6.59
N TYR A 127 3.76 -10.69 -5.35
CA TYR A 127 5.06 -11.22 -4.97
C TYR A 127 5.21 -12.70 -5.33
N PHE A 128 6.34 -13.04 -5.95
CA PHE A 128 6.73 -14.42 -6.23
C PHE A 128 8.12 -14.71 -5.64
N PRO A 129 8.28 -15.73 -4.78
CA PRO A 129 9.60 -16.15 -4.32
C PRO A 129 10.49 -16.60 -5.49
N ALA A 130 11.81 -16.39 -5.41
CA ALA A 130 12.76 -16.59 -6.51
C ALA A 130 12.60 -17.93 -7.29
N LYS A 131 12.50 -19.05 -6.58
CA LYS A 131 12.30 -20.37 -7.22
C LYS A 131 10.98 -20.48 -7.96
N GLY A 132 9.92 -19.91 -7.39
CA GLY A 132 8.60 -19.86 -8.02
C GLY A 132 8.60 -18.95 -9.24
N TRP A 133 9.29 -17.81 -9.16
CA TRP A 133 9.42 -16.86 -10.26
C TRP A 133 10.12 -17.45 -11.48
N ALA A 134 11.28 -18.12 -11.29
CA ALA A 134 11.99 -18.77 -12.39
C ALA A 134 11.15 -19.88 -13.06
N GLN A 135 10.47 -20.70 -12.25
CA GLN A 135 9.58 -21.74 -12.77
C GLN A 135 8.40 -21.15 -13.55
N LEU A 136 7.80 -20.07 -13.05
CA LEU A 136 6.72 -19.36 -13.70
C LEU A 136 7.17 -18.79 -15.05
N CYS A 137 8.33 -18.13 -15.13
CA CYS A 137 8.89 -17.61 -16.37
C CYS A 137 9.05 -18.71 -17.43
N MET A 138 9.63 -19.86 -17.05
CA MET A 138 9.77 -21.00 -17.96
C MET A 138 8.42 -21.58 -18.41
N GLN A 139 7.45 -21.68 -17.50
CA GLN A 139 6.11 -22.19 -17.82
C GLN A 139 5.35 -21.25 -18.76
N VAL A 140 5.42 -19.94 -18.52
CA VAL A 140 4.83 -18.92 -19.40
C VAL A 140 5.48 -18.96 -20.79
N ASN A 141 6.80 -19.05 -20.87
CA ASN A 141 7.49 -19.18 -22.15
C ASN A 141 7.05 -20.45 -22.90
N ARG A 142 6.93 -21.59 -22.21
CA ARG A 142 6.42 -22.82 -22.83
C ARG A 142 4.99 -22.64 -23.35
N ALA A 143 4.09 -22.11 -22.51
CA ALA A 143 2.70 -21.86 -22.90
C ALA A 143 2.60 -20.87 -24.07
N PHE A 144 3.47 -19.86 -24.13
CA PHE A 144 3.53 -18.92 -25.24
C PHE A 144 3.90 -19.59 -26.57
N ASN A 145 4.84 -20.54 -26.54
CA ASN A 145 5.28 -21.25 -27.74
C ASN A 145 4.37 -22.42 -28.15
N GLU A 146 3.79 -23.12 -27.18
CA GLU A 146 3.03 -24.37 -27.42
C GLU A 146 1.51 -24.16 -27.40
N GLN A 147 1.02 -23.11 -26.73
CA GLN A 147 -0.41 -22.87 -26.42
C GLN A 147 -0.81 -21.41 -26.68
N PHE A 148 -0.18 -20.74 -27.66
CA PHE A 148 -0.41 -19.33 -27.95
C PHE A 148 -1.90 -18.97 -28.11
N ASP A 149 -2.67 -19.80 -28.83
CA ASP A 149 -4.09 -19.56 -29.07
C ASP A 149 -4.93 -19.55 -27.78
N GLU A 150 -4.53 -20.33 -26.77
CA GLU A 150 -5.19 -20.34 -25.46
C GLU A 150 -4.87 -19.07 -24.67
N LEU A 151 -3.59 -18.64 -24.69
CA LEU A 151 -3.18 -17.37 -24.08
C LEU A 151 -3.87 -16.16 -24.75
N ALA A 152 -3.96 -16.17 -26.08
CA ALA A 152 -4.63 -15.12 -26.84
C ALA A 152 -6.13 -15.02 -26.50
N LYS A 153 -6.81 -16.16 -26.36
CA LYS A 153 -8.21 -16.19 -25.89
C LYS A 153 -8.35 -15.66 -24.47
N SER A 154 -7.43 -16.02 -23.58
CA SER A 154 -7.45 -15.48 -22.21
C SER A 154 -7.27 -13.96 -22.21
N ALA A 155 -6.30 -13.48 -22.99
CA ALA A 155 -6.05 -12.06 -23.17
C ALA A 155 -7.28 -11.31 -23.73
N ASP A 156 -7.97 -11.87 -24.72
CA ASP A 156 -9.22 -11.30 -25.24
C ASP A 156 -10.32 -11.25 -24.18
N GLY A 157 -10.45 -12.30 -23.36
CA GLY A 157 -11.38 -12.32 -22.24
C GLY A 157 -11.14 -11.18 -21.25
N PHE A 158 -9.88 -10.91 -20.91
CA PHE A 158 -9.51 -9.82 -20.01
C PHE A 158 -9.71 -8.45 -20.66
N MET A 159 -9.33 -8.27 -21.92
CA MET A 159 -9.57 -7.01 -22.64
C MET A 159 -11.06 -6.67 -22.75
N ASN A 160 -11.93 -7.66 -22.94
CA ASN A 160 -13.38 -7.47 -22.93
C ASN A 160 -13.93 -7.06 -21.55
N THR A 161 -13.20 -7.33 -20.48
CA THR A 161 -13.57 -6.93 -19.12
C THR A 161 -13.03 -5.54 -18.79
N LEU A 162 -11.78 -5.25 -19.21
CA LEU A 162 -11.13 -3.94 -19.04
C LEU A 162 -11.76 -2.84 -19.90
N GLY A 163 -12.18 -3.16 -21.12
CA GLY A 163 -12.79 -2.22 -22.06
C GLY A 163 -14.25 -1.86 -21.73
N ARG A 164 -14.85 -2.48 -20.71
CA ARG A 164 -16.19 -2.10 -20.22
C ARG A 164 -16.05 -0.86 -19.36
N SER A 165 -16.91 0.12 -19.62
CA SER A 165 -17.07 1.25 -18.70
C SER A 165 -17.50 0.73 -17.31
N GLU A 166 -17.16 1.45 -16.24
CA GLU A 166 -17.66 1.16 -14.89
C GLU A 166 -19.20 1.05 -14.86
N VAL A 167 -19.85 1.82 -15.73
CA VAL A 167 -21.30 1.77 -15.98
C VAL A 167 -21.74 0.40 -16.48
N GLU A 168 -21.04 -0.18 -17.45
CA GLU A 168 -21.36 -1.53 -17.96
C GLU A 168 -20.95 -2.63 -16.98
N LYS A 169 -19.79 -2.49 -16.31
CA LYS A 169 -19.29 -3.45 -15.31
C LYS A 169 -20.29 -3.62 -14.17
N TYR A 170 -20.84 -2.51 -13.67
CA TYR A 170 -21.81 -2.50 -12.56
C TYR A 170 -23.27 -2.46 -13.01
N GLY A 171 -23.55 -2.54 -14.32
CA GLY A 171 -24.91 -2.51 -14.86
C GLY A 171 -25.66 -1.20 -14.56
N LEU A 172 -24.95 -0.08 -14.39
CA LEU A 172 -25.46 1.26 -14.07
C LEU A 172 -26.12 1.92 -15.31
N VAL A 173 -26.90 1.17 -16.09
CA VAL A 173 -27.68 1.75 -17.18
C VAL A 173 -28.67 2.71 -16.54
N GLY A 174 -28.71 3.96 -17.01
CA GLY A 174 -29.52 5.07 -16.50
C GLY A 174 -31.02 4.79 -16.51
N GLN A 175 -31.48 3.93 -15.63
CA GLN A 175 -32.84 3.93 -15.14
C GLN A 175 -32.88 5.05 -14.11
N GLY A 176 -33.93 5.87 -14.13
CA GLY A 176 -34.14 6.98 -13.20
C GLY A 176 -34.19 6.48 -11.76
N ASN A 177 -33.03 6.24 -11.18
CA ASN A 177 -32.85 5.81 -9.81
C ASN A 177 -32.91 7.06 -8.96
N GLU A 178 -34.12 7.43 -8.56
CA GLU A 178 -34.29 8.31 -7.41
C GLU A 178 -33.48 7.73 -6.25
N PHE A 179 -32.71 8.59 -5.59
CA PHE A 179 -31.94 8.23 -4.42
C PHE A 179 -32.87 7.62 -3.35
N LYS A 180 -32.55 6.41 -2.89
CA LYS A 180 -33.27 5.73 -1.81
C LYS A 180 -32.32 5.55 -0.64
N LYS A 181 -32.71 6.07 0.53
CA LYS A 181 -31.93 5.90 1.77
C LYS A 181 -31.77 4.42 2.13
N GLU A 182 -32.73 3.58 1.76
CA GLU A 182 -32.71 2.13 1.97
C GLU A 182 -31.56 1.46 1.21
N ALA A 183 -31.20 1.96 0.03
CA ALA A 183 -30.07 1.43 -0.73
C ALA A 183 -28.73 1.70 0.00
N VAL A 184 -28.60 2.84 0.66
CA VAL A 184 -27.44 3.15 1.51
C VAL A 184 -27.36 2.17 2.69
N HIS A 185 -28.51 1.89 3.32
CA HIS A 185 -28.59 0.95 4.42
C HIS A 185 -28.26 -0.50 4.00
N GLU A 186 -28.75 -0.94 2.84
CA GLU A 186 -28.42 -2.27 2.28
C GLU A 186 -26.92 -2.43 2.02
N MET A 187 -26.25 -1.38 1.53
CA MET A 187 -24.80 -1.35 1.39
C MET A 187 -24.11 -1.44 2.76
N TYR A 188 -24.58 -0.71 3.77
CA TYR A 188 -24.07 -0.81 5.14
C TYR A 188 -24.12 -2.24 5.66
N LEU A 189 -25.24 -2.94 5.50
CA LEU A 189 -25.39 -4.32 5.99
C LEU A 189 -24.31 -5.25 5.40
N LYS A 190 -23.90 -5.03 4.14
CA LYS A 190 -22.83 -5.80 3.50
C LYS A 190 -21.46 -5.54 4.08
N PHE A 191 -21.16 -4.29 4.45
CA PHE A 191 -19.93 -3.96 5.16
C PHE A 191 -19.94 -4.52 6.59
N ALA A 192 -21.06 -4.37 7.29
CA ALA A 192 -21.22 -4.78 8.68
C ALA A 192 -20.99 -6.28 8.91
N GLU A 193 -21.24 -7.12 7.91
CA GLU A 193 -20.93 -8.57 7.93
C GLU A 193 -19.46 -8.88 8.29
N ASN A 194 -18.53 -7.96 8.01
CA ASN A 194 -17.09 -8.17 8.21
C ASN A 194 -16.48 -7.27 9.29
N PHE A 195 -17.28 -6.53 10.06
CA PHE A 195 -16.76 -5.61 11.06
C PHE A 195 -16.10 -6.33 12.23
N ASP A 196 -14.94 -5.81 12.65
CA ASP A 196 -14.41 -6.07 13.96
C ASP A 196 -15.15 -5.20 14.97
N LEU A 197 -16.00 -5.85 15.78
CA LEU A 197 -16.83 -5.18 16.77
C LEU A 197 -16.04 -4.77 18.03
N GLN A 198 -14.79 -5.23 18.20
CA GLN A 198 -13.95 -4.91 19.35
C GLN A 198 -12.91 -3.83 19.02
N LYS A 199 -12.21 -3.96 17.89
CA LYS A 199 -11.07 -3.10 17.50
C LYS A 199 -11.38 -2.18 16.32
N GLY A 200 -12.57 -2.29 15.72
CA GLY A 200 -12.91 -1.53 14.52
C GLY A 200 -12.18 -2.01 13.25
N GLY A 201 -12.60 -1.48 12.12
CA GLY A 201 -12.22 -1.95 10.79
C GLY A 201 -12.73 -3.35 10.49
N ASN A 202 -12.04 -4.05 9.59
CA ASN A 202 -12.43 -5.41 9.18
C ASN A 202 -11.91 -6.45 10.17
N ASN A 203 -12.66 -7.53 10.38
CA ASN A 203 -12.31 -8.63 11.27
C ASN A 203 -11.29 -9.60 10.64
N ARG A 204 -10.16 -9.07 10.14
CA ARG A 204 -9.06 -9.83 9.54
C ARG A 204 -7.74 -9.06 9.60
N ALA A 205 -6.63 -9.78 9.61
CA ALA A 205 -5.30 -9.23 9.39
C ALA A 205 -4.83 -9.50 7.95
N PRO A 206 -4.01 -8.62 7.35
CA PRO A 206 -3.67 -7.28 7.83
C PRO A 206 -4.88 -6.32 7.83
N LYS A 207 -4.81 -5.27 8.65
CA LYS A 207 -5.83 -4.20 8.74
C LYS A 207 -5.38 -2.94 8.02
N PHE A 208 -6.17 -2.53 7.03
CA PHE A 208 -5.98 -1.28 6.29
C PHE A 208 -6.91 -0.18 6.83
N PRO A 209 -6.41 1.04 7.06
CA PRO A 209 -7.27 2.21 7.17
C PRO A 209 -7.97 2.40 5.82
N MET A 210 -9.30 2.31 5.79
CA MET A 210 -10.09 2.46 4.56
C MET A 210 -10.94 3.74 4.62
N PRO A 211 -10.36 4.95 4.45
CA PRO A 211 -11.08 6.20 4.68
C PRO A 211 -12.39 6.33 3.93
N VAL A 212 -12.42 5.92 2.67
CA VAL A 212 -13.60 5.96 1.80
C VAL A 212 -14.76 5.13 2.37
N VAL A 213 -14.47 3.98 2.99
CA VAL A 213 -15.49 3.14 3.62
C VAL A 213 -16.04 3.84 4.86
N TYR A 214 -15.18 4.41 5.70
CA TYR A 214 -15.63 5.09 6.92
C TYR A 214 -16.36 6.41 6.63
N GLU A 215 -15.97 7.14 5.59
CA GLU A 215 -16.73 8.28 5.06
C GLU A 215 -18.14 7.87 4.61
N PHE A 216 -18.26 6.72 3.94
CA PHE A 216 -19.56 6.14 3.61
C PHE A 216 -20.36 5.80 4.87
N LEU A 217 -19.74 5.23 5.91
CA LEU A 217 -20.42 4.94 7.17
C LEU A 217 -20.88 6.20 7.91
N LEU A 218 -20.12 7.30 7.85
CA LEU A 218 -20.58 8.59 8.36
C LEU A 218 -21.84 9.09 7.64
N LYS A 219 -21.91 8.88 6.31
CA LYS A 219 -23.11 9.19 5.52
C LYS A 219 -24.28 8.30 5.90
N GLU A 220 -24.07 7.00 6.06
CA GLU A 220 -25.09 6.06 6.53
C GLU A 220 -25.63 6.48 7.90
N ALA A 221 -24.74 6.79 8.85
CA ALA A 221 -25.11 7.28 10.17
C ALA A 221 -25.97 8.55 10.08
N HIS A 222 -25.62 9.49 9.19
CA HIS A 222 -26.38 10.72 9.01
C HIS A 222 -27.74 10.50 8.31
N ILE A 223 -27.78 9.74 7.21
CA ILE A 223 -28.96 9.58 6.36
C ILE A 223 -30.00 8.69 7.04
N ASN A 224 -29.57 7.58 7.62
CA ASN A 224 -30.46 6.57 8.21
C ASN A 224 -30.50 6.61 9.74
N GLN A 225 -29.81 7.57 10.38
CA GLN A 225 -29.73 7.69 11.85
C GLN A 225 -29.18 6.40 12.48
N ASN A 226 -28.22 5.77 11.80
CA ASN A 226 -27.65 4.49 12.18
C ASN A 226 -26.50 4.70 13.18
N GLU A 227 -26.80 4.53 14.47
CA GLU A 227 -25.82 4.70 15.56
C GLU A 227 -24.72 3.63 15.52
N GLU A 228 -25.01 2.41 15.06
CA GLU A 228 -24.02 1.34 14.95
C GLU A 228 -22.92 1.67 13.94
N ALA A 229 -23.31 2.27 12.80
CA ALA A 229 -22.36 2.74 11.79
C ALA A 229 -21.41 3.82 12.36
N LEU A 230 -21.96 4.82 13.08
CA LEU A 230 -21.15 5.86 13.71
C LEU A 230 -20.22 5.29 14.78
N GLU A 231 -20.72 4.37 15.60
CA GLU A 231 -19.95 3.76 16.66
C GLU A 231 -18.83 2.85 16.10
N HIS A 232 -19.05 2.19 14.96
CA HIS A 232 -17.98 1.46 14.27
C HIS A 232 -16.90 2.42 13.73
N VAL A 233 -17.28 3.56 13.13
CA VAL A 233 -16.30 4.58 12.69
C VAL A 233 -15.48 5.07 13.88
N LYS A 234 -16.13 5.47 14.98
CA LYS A 234 -15.45 5.96 16.19
C LYS A 234 -14.49 4.92 16.74
N ARG A 235 -14.93 3.68 16.91
CA ARG A 235 -14.09 2.58 17.41
C ARG A 235 -12.86 2.37 16.54
N THR A 236 -13.04 2.41 15.23
CA THR A 236 -11.95 2.24 14.27
C THR A 236 -10.94 3.39 14.39
N LEU A 237 -11.40 4.63 14.38
CA LEU A 237 -10.52 5.79 14.48
C LEU A 237 -9.82 5.88 15.83
N ASP A 238 -10.50 5.53 16.92
CA ASP A 238 -9.89 5.49 18.25
C ASP A 238 -8.73 4.49 18.32
N HIS A 239 -8.92 3.27 17.80
CA HIS A 239 -7.86 2.26 17.80
C HIS A 239 -6.72 2.59 16.84
N ILE A 240 -7.01 3.20 15.69
CA ILE A 240 -5.95 3.65 14.77
C ILE A 240 -5.13 4.77 15.43
N ALA A 241 -5.79 5.79 15.99
CA ALA A 241 -5.12 6.94 16.60
C ALA A 241 -4.27 6.59 17.82
N LEU A 242 -4.70 5.60 18.61
CA LEU A 242 -3.99 5.17 19.82
C LEU A 242 -3.04 3.99 19.56
N GLY A 243 -3.19 3.30 18.43
CA GLY A 243 -2.37 2.16 18.05
C GLY A 243 -1.00 2.54 17.50
N GLY A 244 -0.15 1.53 17.30
CA GLY A 244 1.20 1.71 16.73
C GLY A 244 1.22 2.00 15.23
N ILE A 245 0.08 1.86 14.53
CA ILE A 245 -0.08 2.30 13.14
C ILE A 245 0.01 3.83 13.00
N TYR A 246 -0.37 4.58 14.04
CA TYR A 246 -0.17 6.02 14.11
C TYR A 246 1.15 6.32 14.81
N ASP A 247 1.99 7.13 14.19
CA ASP A 247 3.24 7.57 14.79
C ASP A 247 2.95 8.54 15.95
N GLN A 248 2.97 7.99 17.16
CA GLN A 248 2.62 8.69 18.40
C GLN A 248 3.53 9.88 18.72
N LEU A 249 4.72 9.94 18.12
CA LEU A 249 5.72 10.98 18.37
C LEU A 249 5.75 11.98 17.21
N GLY A 250 5.94 11.48 15.98
CA GLY A 250 6.15 12.27 14.79
C GLY A 250 4.87 12.67 14.06
N GLY A 251 3.76 11.96 14.27
CA GLY A 251 2.51 12.15 13.55
C GLY A 251 2.49 11.44 12.19
N GLY A 252 1.31 11.37 11.59
CA GLY A 252 1.07 10.64 10.36
C GLY A 252 0.92 9.13 10.56
N PHE A 253 0.24 8.51 9.61
CA PHE A 253 -0.15 7.11 9.62
C PHE A 253 0.75 6.31 8.70
N THR A 254 1.13 5.13 9.16
CA THR A 254 1.68 4.08 8.30
C THR A 254 0.57 3.42 7.50
N ARG A 255 0.93 2.71 6.44
CA ARG A 255 -0.03 2.28 5.41
C ARG A 255 -1.06 1.28 5.92
N TYR A 256 -0.65 0.35 6.76
CA TYR A 256 -1.53 -0.67 7.34
C TYR A 256 -0.92 -1.30 8.58
N SER A 257 -1.75 -1.95 9.40
CA SER A 257 -1.29 -2.83 10.47
C SER A 257 -1.20 -4.26 9.97
N THR A 258 -0.10 -4.93 10.24
CA THR A 258 0.09 -6.34 9.90
C THR A 258 -0.74 -7.26 10.81
N ASP A 259 -1.19 -6.75 11.96
CA ASP A 259 -2.00 -7.47 12.95
C ASP A 259 -3.48 -7.03 12.98
N MET A 260 -4.23 -7.59 13.93
CA MET A 260 -5.64 -7.27 14.21
C MET A 260 -5.84 -6.07 15.14
N ASP A 261 -4.80 -5.65 15.85
CA ASP A 261 -4.89 -4.74 16.99
C ASP A 261 -4.58 -3.29 16.62
N TRP A 262 -4.23 -3.03 15.36
CA TRP A 262 -3.69 -1.74 14.89
C TRP A 262 -2.34 -1.40 15.54
N PHE A 263 -1.60 -2.42 15.98
CA PHE A 263 -0.37 -2.25 16.74
C PHE A 263 0.88 -2.33 15.84
N VAL A 264 1.10 -3.44 15.11
CA VAL A 264 2.32 -3.61 14.30
C VAL A 264 2.17 -2.96 12.92
N PRO A 265 2.83 -1.81 12.64
CA PRO A 265 2.72 -1.13 11.36
C PRO A 265 3.50 -1.86 10.26
N HIS A 266 3.09 -1.62 9.02
CA HIS A 266 3.98 -1.67 7.86
C HIS A 266 4.45 -0.25 7.60
N PHE A 267 5.71 0.05 7.96
CA PHE A 267 6.21 1.40 8.31
C PHE A 267 6.19 2.46 7.20
N GLU A 268 5.89 2.06 5.97
CA GLU A 268 5.63 2.95 4.83
C GLU A 268 4.55 4.00 5.16
N LYS A 269 4.81 5.28 4.85
CA LYS A 269 3.80 6.35 4.94
C LYS A 269 3.52 6.96 3.58
N MET A 270 2.27 6.91 3.14
CA MET A 270 1.85 7.43 1.84
C MET A 270 1.09 8.75 1.97
N LEU A 271 1.39 9.72 1.10
CA LEU A 271 0.69 11.02 1.08
C LEU A 271 -0.82 10.83 0.88
N TYR A 272 -1.23 9.97 -0.05
CA TYR A 272 -2.64 9.79 -0.38
C TYR A 272 -3.44 9.12 0.75
N ASP A 273 -2.81 8.25 1.54
CA ASP A 273 -3.45 7.63 2.71
C ASP A 273 -3.63 8.67 3.81
N ASN A 274 -2.57 9.40 4.13
CA ASN A 274 -2.57 10.45 5.15
C ASN A 274 -3.55 11.59 4.81
N GLY A 275 -3.57 12.06 3.57
CA GLY A 275 -4.49 13.13 3.13
C GLY A 275 -5.97 12.73 3.25
N GLN A 276 -6.30 11.47 2.95
CA GLN A 276 -7.65 10.95 3.13
C GLN A 276 -8.00 10.77 4.61
N LEU A 277 -7.06 10.30 5.43
CA LEU A 277 -7.27 10.16 6.87
C LEU A 277 -7.48 11.51 7.55
N VAL A 278 -6.70 12.54 7.20
CA VAL A 278 -6.93 13.91 7.69
C VAL A 278 -8.36 14.36 7.43
N SER A 279 -8.88 14.12 6.22
CA SER A 279 -10.26 14.45 5.86
C SER A 279 -11.28 13.69 6.73
N LEU A 280 -11.09 12.37 6.89
CA LEU A 280 -11.99 11.52 7.68
C LEU A 280 -12.01 11.89 9.17
N TYR A 281 -10.84 12.12 9.79
CA TYR A 281 -10.77 12.55 11.18
C TYR A 281 -11.40 13.93 11.35
N ALA A 282 -11.19 14.86 10.41
CA ALA A 282 -11.82 16.17 10.44
C ALA A 282 -13.35 16.10 10.34
N HIS A 283 -13.89 15.29 9.42
CA HIS A 283 -15.35 15.09 9.30
C HIS A 283 -15.92 14.39 10.53
N THR A 284 -15.22 13.40 11.09
CA THR A 284 -15.68 12.72 12.31
C THR A 284 -15.63 13.65 13.52
N TYR A 285 -14.65 14.56 13.62
CA TYR A 285 -14.62 15.62 14.61
C TYR A 285 -15.82 16.56 14.47
N GLN A 286 -16.21 16.93 13.24
CA GLN A 286 -17.38 17.79 13.03
C GLN A 286 -18.65 17.17 13.61
N THR A 287 -18.82 15.85 13.48
CA THR A 287 -19.98 15.10 14.00
C THR A 287 -19.90 14.83 15.50
N THR A 288 -18.74 14.45 16.03
CA THR A 288 -18.61 13.93 17.41
C THR A 288 -18.05 14.92 18.42
N LYS A 289 -17.32 15.93 17.96
CA LYS A 289 -16.55 16.89 18.78
C LYS A 289 -15.55 16.24 19.74
N LYS A 290 -15.09 15.01 19.46
CA LYS A 290 -14.06 14.34 20.26
C LYS A 290 -12.69 14.95 19.97
N GLU A 291 -12.07 15.60 20.97
CA GLU A 291 -10.82 16.37 20.78
C GLU A 291 -9.65 15.53 20.22
N LEU A 292 -9.57 14.23 20.57
CA LEU A 292 -8.59 13.31 19.97
C LEU A 292 -8.55 13.41 18.44
N TYR A 293 -9.69 13.48 17.75
CA TYR A 293 -9.71 13.53 16.29
C TYR A 293 -9.16 14.85 15.75
N LYS A 294 -9.36 15.95 16.48
CA LYS A 294 -8.80 17.24 16.13
C LYS A 294 -7.28 17.24 16.33
N GLU A 295 -6.80 16.69 17.44
CA GLU A 295 -5.36 16.56 17.72
C GLU A 295 -4.67 15.75 16.61
N ILE A 296 -5.23 14.60 16.24
CA ILE A 296 -4.70 13.75 15.18
C ILE A 296 -4.64 14.49 13.84
N VAL A 297 -5.64 15.31 13.50
CA VAL A 297 -5.62 16.14 12.29
C VAL A 297 -4.44 17.12 12.31
N TYR A 298 -4.28 17.89 13.39
CA TYR A 298 -3.21 18.89 13.48
C TYR A 298 -1.82 18.23 13.52
N HIS A 299 -1.64 17.17 14.31
CA HIS A 299 -0.36 16.47 14.41
C HIS A 299 0.04 15.79 13.09
N THR A 300 -0.94 15.30 12.31
CA THR A 300 -0.68 14.80 10.95
C THR A 300 -0.32 15.93 9.98
N ILE A 301 -0.93 17.11 10.10
CA ILE A 301 -0.55 18.29 9.29
C ILE A 301 0.86 18.76 9.64
N ASP A 302 1.22 18.81 10.93
CA ASP A 302 2.58 19.17 11.36
C ASP A 302 3.63 18.18 10.82
N TRP A 303 3.29 16.88 10.76
CA TRP A 303 4.12 15.88 10.07
C TRP A 303 4.24 16.14 8.56
N LEU A 304 3.12 16.42 7.88
CA LEU A 304 3.12 16.73 6.44
C LEU A 304 3.99 17.94 6.11
N GLU A 305 3.91 19.01 6.92
CA GLU A 305 4.71 20.22 6.75
C GLU A 305 6.20 19.97 6.98
N ARG A 306 6.53 19.16 8.00
CA ARG A 306 7.91 18.89 8.40
C ARG A 306 8.63 17.90 7.48
N GLU A 307 7.97 16.79 7.15
CA GLU A 307 8.61 15.64 6.49
C GLU A 307 8.23 15.51 5.01
N MET A 308 7.00 15.89 4.65
CA MET A 308 6.45 15.61 3.32
C MET A 308 6.47 16.82 2.38
N THR A 309 6.79 18.01 2.86
CA THR A 309 6.77 19.24 2.05
C THR A 309 8.16 19.53 1.48
N SER A 310 8.26 19.57 0.15
CA SER A 310 9.47 20.00 -0.54
C SER A 310 9.68 21.51 -0.35
N SER A 311 10.96 21.92 -0.32
CA SER A 311 11.32 23.34 -0.32
C SER A 311 10.81 24.13 -1.54
N GLU A 312 10.38 23.43 -2.60
CA GLU A 312 9.77 24.01 -3.80
C GLU A 312 8.25 24.21 -3.68
N GLY A 313 7.63 23.76 -2.57
CA GLY A 313 6.20 23.94 -2.27
C GLY A 313 5.29 22.79 -2.71
N GLY A 314 5.83 21.73 -3.32
CA GLY A 314 5.12 20.48 -3.58
C GLY A 314 5.20 19.50 -2.39
N PHE A 315 4.42 18.42 -2.45
CA PHE A 315 4.53 17.30 -1.49
C PHE A 315 5.26 16.11 -2.11
N TYR A 316 6.09 15.45 -1.32
CA TYR A 316 6.59 14.10 -1.64
C TYR A 316 5.43 13.10 -1.62
N SER A 317 5.53 12.03 -2.41
CA SER A 317 4.46 11.02 -2.53
C SER A 317 4.47 9.99 -1.39
N ALA A 318 5.63 9.67 -0.84
CA ALA A 318 5.82 8.63 0.15
C ALA A 318 7.06 8.84 1.04
N LEU A 319 7.08 8.16 2.19
CA LEU A 319 8.30 7.83 2.96
C LEU A 319 8.50 6.30 2.93
N ASP A 320 9.73 5.89 2.67
CA ASP A 320 10.13 4.48 2.62
C ASP A 320 9.99 3.80 3.99
N ALA A 321 9.55 2.53 3.97
CA ALA A 321 9.53 1.67 5.14
C ALA A 321 10.94 1.28 5.58
N ASP A 322 11.86 1.12 4.61
CA ASP A 322 13.24 0.72 4.85
C ASP A 322 14.12 1.97 5.02
N SER A 323 14.78 2.09 6.16
CA SER A 323 15.74 3.16 6.45
C SER A 323 17.08 2.56 6.85
N GLU A 324 18.14 2.92 6.13
CA GLU A 324 19.49 2.33 6.30
C GLU A 324 19.52 0.80 6.16
N GLY A 325 18.61 0.23 5.36
CA GLY A 325 18.51 -1.22 5.13
C GLY A 325 17.73 -2.00 6.20
N GLU A 326 17.13 -1.30 7.17
CA GLU A 326 16.29 -1.87 8.22
C GLU A 326 14.87 -1.29 8.15
N GLU A 327 13.86 -2.16 8.15
CA GLU A 327 12.45 -1.73 8.17
C GLU A 327 12.11 -1.03 9.50
N GLY A 328 11.47 0.13 9.42
CA GLY A 328 10.91 0.83 10.57
C GLY A 328 11.93 1.47 11.51
N ARG A 329 13.22 1.51 11.13
CA ARG A 329 14.34 1.98 11.98
C ARG A 329 14.08 3.30 12.70
N PHE A 330 13.49 4.30 12.04
CA PHE A 330 13.21 5.61 12.63
C PHE A 330 11.95 5.67 13.50
N TYR A 331 11.18 4.59 13.56
CA TYR A 331 9.93 4.49 14.30
C TYR A 331 9.99 3.50 15.46
N LEU A 332 11.13 2.83 15.64
CA LEU A 332 11.38 1.85 16.68
C LEU A 332 12.28 2.44 17.76
N TRP A 333 11.91 2.20 19.02
CA TRP A 333 12.58 2.83 20.16
C TRP A 333 13.02 1.81 21.20
N THR A 334 14.15 2.10 21.82
CA THR A 334 14.68 1.38 22.97
C THR A 334 14.32 2.10 24.27
N VAL A 335 14.29 1.36 25.39
CA VAL A 335 14.16 1.96 26.73
C VAL A 335 15.28 2.95 27.01
N GLN A 336 16.50 2.65 26.55
CA GLN A 336 17.66 3.50 26.82
C GLN A 336 17.53 4.87 26.12
N GLU A 337 17.02 4.91 24.88
CA GLU A 337 16.78 6.18 24.18
C GLU A 337 15.79 7.07 24.94
N PHE A 338 14.72 6.49 25.50
CA PHE A 338 13.78 7.23 26.35
C PHE A 338 14.47 7.78 27.61
N LEU A 339 15.26 6.96 28.30
CA LEU A 339 16.02 7.38 29.49
C LEU A 339 17.01 8.49 29.18
N ASP A 340 17.73 8.40 28.07
CA ASP A 340 18.78 9.35 27.68
C ASP A 340 18.18 10.70 27.23
N LEU A 341 17.05 10.69 26.52
CA LEU A 341 16.42 11.91 25.98
C LEU A 341 15.56 12.64 27.00
N LEU A 342 14.82 11.92 27.85
CA LEU A 342 13.80 12.50 28.73
C LEU A 342 14.27 12.63 30.19
N GLY A 343 15.32 11.92 30.58
CA GLY A 343 15.86 12.00 31.94
C GLY A 343 14.80 11.70 33.01
N PRO A 344 14.49 12.63 33.95
CA PRO A 344 13.51 12.40 35.01
C PRO A 344 12.10 12.04 34.53
N ASP A 345 11.71 12.48 33.34
CA ASP A 345 10.36 12.25 32.79
C ASP A 345 10.25 10.90 32.07
N ALA A 346 11.36 10.17 31.91
CA ALA A 346 11.40 8.95 31.14
C ALA A 346 10.49 7.85 31.69
N GLU A 347 10.44 7.63 33.01
CA GLU A 347 9.58 6.58 33.60
C GLU A 347 8.11 6.80 33.27
N LEU A 348 7.65 8.06 33.31
CA LEU A 348 6.27 8.41 32.97
C LEU A 348 5.98 8.18 31.48
N MET A 349 6.91 8.57 30.60
CA MET A 349 6.72 8.42 29.15
C MET A 349 6.87 6.98 28.67
N LEU A 350 7.69 6.17 29.35
CA LEU A 350 7.76 4.72 29.12
C LEU A 350 6.41 4.06 29.41
N ASP A 351 5.73 4.43 30.50
CA ASP A 351 4.38 3.96 30.83
C ASP A 351 3.35 4.47 29.81
N TYR A 352 3.38 5.78 29.50
CA TYR A 352 2.44 6.42 28.59
C TYR A 352 2.42 5.80 27.18
N TYR A 353 3.60 5.48 26.64
CA TYR A 353 3.75 4.89 25.31
C TYR A 353 3.92 3.35 25.33
N ASN A 354 3.68 2.71 26.47
CA ASN A 354 3.80 1.25 26.63
C ASN A 354 5.16 0.69 26.17
N ILE A 355 6.25 1.41 26.48
CA ILE A 355 7.62 1.01 26.16
C ILE A 355 8.10 0.02 27.24
N THR A 356 8.52 -1.16 26.80
CA THR A 356 8.97 -2.25 27.68
C THR A 356 10.36 -2.73 27.27
N SER A 357 10.80 -3.90 27.74
CA SER A 357 12.02 -4.54 27.23
C SER A 357 11.97 -4.91 25.73
N GLY A 358 10.84 -4.67 25.06
CA GLY A 358 10.62 -4.93 23.64
C GLY A 358 9.19 -5.37 23.41
N ASN A 359 8.30 -4.44 23.08
CA ASN A 359 6.88 -4.73 22.83
C ASN A 359 6.62 -5.30 21.42
N TRP A 360 7.62 -5.27 20.52
CA TRP A 360 7.56 -5.86 19.18
C TRP A 360 8.65 -6.90 18.94
N GLU A 361 9.91 -6.49 19.08
CA GLU A 361 11.09 -7.36 19.03
C GLU A 361 11.95 -7.14 20.29
N PRO A 362 12.84 -8.07 20.67
CA PRO A 362 13.74 -7.87 21.80
C PRO A 362 14.49 -6.53 21.71
N GLY A 363 14.27 -5.64 22.67
CA GLY A 363 14.87 -4.31 22.74
C GLY A 363 14.23 -3.24 21.87
N LYS A 364 13.32 -3.58 20.95
CA LYS A 364 12.65 -2.64 20.04
C LYS A 364 11.17 -2.49 20.39
N ASN A 365 10.73 -1.25 20.50
CA ASN A 365 9.36 -0.92 20.84
C ASN A 365 8.71 -0.05 19.77
N ILE A 366 7.44 -0.32 19.50
CA ILE A 366 6.54 0.57 18.78
C ILE A 366 5.76 1.36 19.84
N PRO A 367 5.92 2.68 19.92
CA PRO A 367 5.12 3.51 20.82
C PRO A 367 3.62 3.40 20.51
N PHE A 368 2.79 3.15 21.51
CA PHE A 368 1.33 3.21 21.39
C PHE A 368 0.69 3.63 22.71
N ARG A 369 -0.54 4.12 22.66
CA ARG A 369 -1.27 4.62 23.83
C ARG A 369 -2.41 3.68 24.22
N SER A 370 -2.61 3.51 25.53
CA SER A 370 -3.69 2.65 26.06
C SER A 370 -5.00 3.40 26.33
N GLY A 371 -4.99 4.74 26.28
CA GLY A 371 -6.14 5.58 26.60
C GLY A 371 -5.90 7.07 26.38
N SER A 372 -6.83 7.90 26.87
CA SER A 372 -6.72 9.36 26.76
C SER A 372 -5.70 9.94 27.75
N ASP A 373 -5.30 11.19 27.50
CA ASP A 373 -4.38 11.91 28.39
C ASP A 373 -5.00 12.10 29.77
N GLU A 374 -6.30 12.38 29.84
CA GLU A 374 -7.01 12.55 31.12
C GLU A 374 -7.07 11.25 31.92
N GLU A 375 -7.29 10.11 31.25
CA GLU A 375 -7.30 8.80 31.89
C GLU A 375 -5.91 8.43 32.44
N PHE A 376 -4.87 8.69 31.65
CA PHE A 376 -3.49 8.46 32.05
C PHE A 376 -3.07 9.38 33.21
N ALA A 377 -3.33 10.69 33.09
CA ALA A 377 -3.02 11.67 34.13
C ALA A 377 -3.70 11.31 35.45
N LYS A 378 -4.99 10.92 35.41
CA LYS A 378 -5.72 10.49 36.60
C LYS A 378 -5.12 9.23 37.25
N THR A 379 -4.68 8.27 36.45
CA THR A 379 -4.09 7.02 36.94
C THR A 379 -2.72 7.25 37.58
N ASN A 380 -1.96 8.21 37.06
CA ASN A 380 -0.63 8.57 37.52
C ASN A 380 -0.60 9.77 38.49
N GLY A 381 -1.75 10.36 38.83
CA GLY A 381 -1.87 11.43 39.82
C GLY A 381 -1.32 12.79 39.38
N LEU A 382 -1.41 13.10 38.08
CA LEU A 382 -0.94 14.34 37.45
C LEU A 382 -1.99 15.46 37.43
#